data_AF-A0A1V5GAZ6-F1
#
_entry.id   AF-A0A1V5GAZ6-F1
#
_cell.length_a   1.000
_cell.length_b   1.000
_cell.length_c   1.000
_cell.angle_alpha   90.00
_cell.angle_beta   90.00
_cell.angle_gamma   90.00
#
_symmetry.space_group_name_H-M   'P 1'
#
loop_
_entity.id
_entity.type
_entity.pdbx_description
1 polymer ?
#
loop_
_entity_poly.entity_id
_entity_poly.type
_entity_poly.pdbx_seq_one_letter_code
_entity_poly.pdbx_strand_id
1 'polypeptide(L)'
;MKHNEDMTTLQCRVSVTDKEKISHRAEAAHLKMSAYLRTVALSDEKVIFLNESGSIAKSLAEISTNLDSALRDKEIKSDLEEEMLRMFSLINDDFIEILDQISDIKLSDEGGE
;
A
#
# COMPACT_ATOMS: atom_id res chain seq x y z
N MET A 1 11.63 31.90 -16.06
CA MET A 1 10.53 32.69 -15.46
C MET A 1 10.06 31.92 -14.24
N LYS A 2 10.07 32.51 -13.05
CA LYS A 2 9.48 31.88 -11.85
C LYS A 2 7.97 32.04 -12.00
N HIS A 3 7.25 30.94 -12.23
CA HIS A 3 5.80 30.95 -12.10
C HIS A 3 5.50 31.20 -10.61
N ASN A 4 5.10 32.42 -10.26
CA ASN A 4 4.37 32.64 -9.02
C ASN A 4 2.98 32.05 -9.27
N GLU A 5 2.74 30.85 -8.76
CA GLU A 5 1.40 30.31 -8.70
C GLU A 5 0.61 31.12 -7.68
N ASP A 6 -0.44 31.81 -8.13
CA ASP A 6 -1.37 32.48 -7.24
C ASP A 6 -2.07 31.42 -6.39
N MET A 7 -1.77 31.43 -5.09
CA MET A 7 -2.35 30.48 -4.13
C MET A 7 -3.76 30.91 -3.77
N THR A 8 -4.71 30.00 -3.90
CA THR A 8 -6.10 30.20 -3.43
C THR A 8 -6.45 29.17 -2.34
N THR A 9 -7.46 29.50 -1.53
CA THR A 9 -7.94 28.61 -0.47
C THR A 9 -9.21 27.89 -0.90
N LEU A 10 -9.24 26.58 -0.70
CA LEU A 10 -10.43 25.75 -0.82
C LEU A 10 -10.89 25.34 0.59
N GLN A 11 -12.17 25.57 0.89
CA GLN A 11 -12.80 25.16 2.15
C GLN A 11 -13.86 24.09 1.86
N CYS A 12 -13.81 22.97 2.58
CA CYS A 12 -14.86 21.96 2.53
C CYS A 12 -15.51 21.79 3.91
N ARG A 13 -16.82 21.50 3.91
CA ARG A 13 -17.53 21.05 5.12
C ARG A 13 -17.56 19.54 5.12
N VAL A 14 -17.22 18.95 6.25
CA VAL A 14 -17.22 17.50 6.48
C VAL A 14 -17.84 17.21 7.84
N SER A 15 -18.34 16.00 8.03
CA SER A 15 -18.73 15.54 9.37
C SER A 15 -17.52 15.43 10.29
N VAL A 16 -17.75 15.38 11.61
CA VAL A 16 -16.66 15.17 12.58
C VAL A 16 -15.96 13.82 12.32
N THR A 17 -16.74 12.78 12.06
CA THR A 17 -16.22 11.44 11.74
C THR A 17 -15.38 11.43 10.47
N ASP A 18 -15.80 12.13 9.42
CA ASP A 18 -15.01 12.19 8.17
C ASP A 18 -13.72 12.97 8.38
N LYS A 19 -13.76 14.03 9.19
CA LYS A 19 -12.55 14.78 9.56
C LYS A 19 -11.54 13.90 10.28
N GLU A 20 -11.99 13.07 11.22
CA GLU A 20 -11.13 12.11 11.93
C GLU A 20 -10.50 11.08 10.98
N LYS A 21 -11.31 10.51 10.07
CA LYS A 21 -10.82 9.59 9.04
C LYS A 21 -9.77 10.24 8.13
N ILE A 22 -9.99 11.47 7.69
CA ILE A 22 -9.03 12.21 6.87
C ILE A 22 -7.73 12.45 7.66
N SER A 23 -7.83 12.82 8.94
CA SER A 23 -6.66 13.03 9.80
C SER A 23 -5.82 11.76 9.94
N HIS A 24 -6.48 10.63 10.24
CA HIS A 24 -5.80 9.35 10.40
C HIS A 24 -5.11 8.88 9.11
N ARG A 25 -5.78 9.04 7.97
CA ARG A 25 -5.18 8.72 6.66
C ARG A 25 -4.02 9.64 6.31
N ALA A 26 -4.10 10.93 6.63
CA ALA A 26 -3.00 11.86 6.45
C ALA A 26 -1.79 11.48 7.31
N GLU A 27 -2.02 11.06 8.57
CA GLU A 27 -0.97 10.56 9.47
C GLU A 27 -0.31 9.29 8.94
N ALA A 28 -1.10 8.31 8.50
CA ALA A 28 -0.60 7.08 7.86
C ALA A 28 0.23 7.37 6.60
N ALA A 29 -0.12 8.44 5.87
CA ALA A 29 0.63 8.92 4.72
C ALA A 29 1.88 9.73 5.07
N HIS A 30 2.14 10.00 6.35
CA HIS A 30 3.15 10.95 6.83
C HIS A 30 3.02 12.36 6.21
N LEU A 31 1.79 12.80 5.95
CA LEU A 31 1.47 14.09 5.36
C LEU A 31 0.67 14.98 6.32
N LYS A 32 0.80 16.29 6.13
CA LYS A 32 -0.18 17.23 6.72
C LYS A 32 -1.51 17.06 6.00
N MET A 33 -2.62 17.21 6.72
CA MET A 33 -3.98 17.07 6.18
C MET A 33 -4.22 17.86 4.88
N SER A 34 -3.69 19.08 4.75
CA SER A 34 -3.83 19.89 3.53
C SER A 34 -3.02 19.37 2.36
N ALA A 35 -1.85 18.77 2.61
CA ALA A 35 -1.05 18.11 1.59
C ALA A 35 -1.73 16.82 1.14
N TYR A 36 -2.19 16.01 2.10
CA TYR A 36 -2.95 14.79 1.84
C TYR A 36 -4.18 15.05 0.96
N LEU A 37 -5.02 16.03 1.33
CA LEU A 37 -6.21 16.38 0.54
C LEU A 37 -5.88 16.84 -0.87
N ARG A 38 -4.80 17.62 -1.06
CA ARG A 38 -4.34 18.01 -2.41
C ARG A 38 -3.84 16.81 -3.21
N THR A 39 -3.05 15.94 -2.58
CA THR A 39 -2.54 14.72 -3.23
C THR A 39 -3.69 13.83 -3.68
N VAL A 40 -4.66 13.57 -2.82
CA VAL A 40 -5.82 12.73 -3.18
C VAL A 40 -6.72 13.41 -4.23
N ALA A 41 -6.87 14.73 -4.18
CA ALA A 41 -7.73 15.44 -5.13
C ALA A 41 -7.09 15.68 -6.52
N LEU A 42 -5.75 15.65 -6.62
CA LEU A 42 -5.01 16.00 -7.84
C LEU A 42 -4.25 14.82 -8.45
N SER A 43 -4.09 13.71 -7.74
CA SER A 43 -3.39 12.55 -8.29
C SER A 43 -4.32 11.81 -9.26
N ASP A 44 -3.89 11.73 -10.52
CA ASP A 44 -4.52 10.85 -11.53
C ASP A 44 -4.28 9.35 -11.20
N GLU A 45 -3.32 9.08 -10.31
CA GLU A 45 -3.02 7.75 -9.79
C GLU A 45 -3.76 7.53 -8.48
N LYS A 46 -4.39 6.36 -8.32
CA LYS A 46 -5.03 5.98 -7.06
C LYS A 46 -3.99 6.05 -5.94
N VAL A 47 -4.22 6.87 -4.92
CA VAL A 47 -3.38 6.85 -3.73
C VAL A 47 -3.68 5.57 -2.94
N ILE A 48 -2.83 4.55 -3.12
CA ILE A 48 -2.93 3.26 -2.45
C ILE A 48 -2.04 3.28 -1.20
N PHE A 49 -2.64 3.03 -0.04
CA PHE A 49 -1.92 2.89 1.22
C PHE A 49 -1.71 1.42 1.50
N LEU A 50 -0.48 0.94 1.26
CA LEU A 50 -0.06 -0.39 1.65
C LEU A 50 0.24 -0.41 3.16
N ASN A 51 -0.82 -0.41 3.95
CA ASN A 51 -0.72 -0.82 5.35
C ASN A 51 -0.15 -2.24 5.32
N GLU A 52 0.91 -2.48 6.09
CA GLU A 52 1.64 -3.77 6.13
C GLU A 52 2.68 -4.04 5.03
N SER A 53 3.06 -3.06 4.18
CA SER A 53 4.21 -3.22 3.26
C SER A 53 5.52 -3.74 3.91
N GLY A 54 5.68 -3.54 5.22
CA GLY A 54 6.78 -4.09 6.01
C GLY A 54 6.74 -5.62 6.21
N SER A 55 5.56 -6.25 6.23
CA SER A 55 5.44 -7.72 6.33
C SER A 55 5.96 -8.39 5.06
N ILE A 56 5.59 -7.87 3.89
CA ILE A 56 6.06 -8.36 2.58
C ILE A 56 7.58 -8.25 2.46
N ALA A 57 8.15 -7.09 2.82
CA ALA A 57 9.59 -6.89 2.79
C ALA A 57 10.32 -7.86 3.74
N LYS A 58 9.76 -8.13 4.92
CA LYS A 58 10.28 -9.10 5.88
C LYS A 58 10.22 -10.53 5.33
N SER A 59 9.08 -10.95 4.78
CA SER A 59 8.88 -12.28 4.18
C SER A 59 9.86 -12.52 3.03
N LEU A 60 10.10 -11.51 2.17
CA LEU A 60 11.09 -11.60 1.10
C LEU A 60 12.53 -11.73 1.62
N ALA A 61 12.89 -10.99 2.68
CA ALA A 61 14.22 -11.06 3.30
C ALA A 61 14.49 -12.42 3.97
N GLU A 62 13.48 -12.98 4.63
CA GLU A 62 13.55 -14.32 5.24
C GLU A 62 13.68 -15.41 4.17
N ILE A 63 12.98 -15.30 3.03
CA ILE A 63 13.13 -16.20 1.87
C ILE A 63 14.56 -16.15 1.34
N SER A 64 15.11 -14.95 1.15
CA SER A 64 16.49 -14.77 0.67
C SER A 64 17.51 -15.41 1.61
N THR A 65 17.30 -15.27 2.93
CA THR A 65 18.19 -15.83 3.96
C THR A 65 18.15 -17.36 3.97
N ASN A 66 16.96 -17.93 3.82
CA ASN A 66 16.75 -19.38 3.76
C ASN A 66 17.36 -19.98 2.48
N LEU A 67 17.23 -19.32 1.34
CA LEU A 67 17.88 -19.71 0.08
C LEU A 67 19.41 -19.65 0.16
N ASP A 68 19.97 -18.58 0.73
CA ASP A 68 21.41 -18.44 0.92
C ASP A 68 21.99 -19.53 1.84
N SER A 69 21.21 -19.98 2.81
CA SER A 69 21.59 -21.07 3.71
C SER A 69 21.55 -22.42 2.98
N ALA A 70 20.51 -22.68 2.17
CA ALA A 70 20.40 -23.87 1.32
C ALA A 70 21.56 -23.98 0.30
N LEU A 71 21.91 -22.85 -0.33
CA LEU A 71 23.00 -22.78 -1.31
C LEU A 71 24.36 -23.08 -0.67
N ARG A 72 24.57 -22.64 0.58
CA ARG A 72 25.79 -22.97 1.35
C ARG A 72 25.85 -24.46 1.69
N ASP A 73 24.72 -25.03 2.08
CA ASP A 73 24.63 -26.43 2.50
C ASP A 73 24.62 -27.40 1.31
N LYS A 74 24.50 -26.89 0.06
CA LYS A 74 24.44 -27.65 -1.20
C LYS A 74 23.32 -28.70 -1.25
N GLU A 75 22.33 -28.57 -0.39
CA GLU A 75 21.23 -29.49 -0.26
C GLU A 75 19.99 -28.71 0.16
N ILE A 76 18.90 -28.86 -0.59
CA ILE A 76 17.59 -28.37 -0.17
C ILE A 76 16.93 -29.53 0.56
N LYS A 77 16.89 -29.44 1.90
CA LYS A 77 16.17 -30.40 2.73
C LYS A 77 14.66 -30.20 2.54
N SER A 78 13.88 -31.27 2.61
CA SER A 78 12.41 -31.23 2.44
C SER A 78 11.73 -30.21 3.35
N ASP A 79 12.21 -30.07 4.59
CA ASP A 79 11.66 -29.14 5.58
C ASP A 79 11.87 -27.68 5.17
N LEU A 80 12.95 -27.39 4.43
CA LEU A 80 13.23 -26.08 3.88
C LEU A 80 12.33 -25.78 2.67
N GLU A 81 12.05 -26.78 1.85
CA GLU A 81 11.11 -26.67 0.74
C GLU A 81 9.69 -26.35 1.23
N GLU A 82 9.21 -27.05 2.27
CA GLU A 82 7.92 -26.75 2.90
C GLU A 82 7.86 -25.34 3.49
N GLU A 83 8.91 -24.92 4.19
CA GLU A 83 8.98 -23.58 4.77
C GLU A 83 9.01 -22.49 3.67
N MET A 84 9.75 -22.71 2.59
CA MET A 84 9.77 -21.81 1.44
C MET A 84 8.40 -21.70 0.76
N LEU A 85 7.73 -22.82 0.53
CA LEU A 85 6.38 -22.84 -0.04
C LEU A 85 5.38 -22.09 0.84
N ARG A 86 5.48 -22.25 2.16
CA ARG A 86 4.67 -21.50 3.13
C ARG A 86 4.91 -20.00 3.02
N MET A 87 6.17 -19.58 2.95
CA MET A 87 6.53 -18.17 2.82
C MET A 87 6.08 -17.55 1.50
N PHE A 88 6.18 -18.30 0.38
CA PHE A 88 5.63 -17.85 -0.90
C PHE A 88 4.10 -17.74 -0.86
N SER A 89 3.41 -18.66 -0.18
CA SER A 89 1.97 -18.56 0.04
C SER A 89 1.59 -17.30 0.81
N LEU A 90 2.30 -16.97 1.89
CA LEU A 90 2.08 -15.75 2.67
C LEU A 90 2.25 -14.49 1.82
N ILE A 91 3.33 -14.43 1.02
CA ILE A 91 3.54 -13.31 0.09
C ILE A 91 2.41 -13.23 -0.93
N ASN A 92 1.96 -14.36 -1.47
CA ASN A 92 0.86 -14.40 -2.43
C ASN A 92 -0.45 -13.91 -1.79
N ASP A 93 -0.73 -14.30 -0.55
CA ASP A 93 -1.89 -13.83 0.20
C ASP A 93 -1.81 -12.32 0.46
N ASP A 94 -0.64 -11.81 0.88
CA ASP A 94 -0.39 -10.38 1.04
C ASP A 94 -0.63 -9.62 -0.29
N PHE A 95 -0.18 -10.17 -1.42
CA PHE A 95 -0.41 -9.59 -2.75
C PHE A 95 -1.89 -9.65 -3.17
N ILE A 96 -2.61 -10.72 -2.84
CA ILE A 96 -4.05 -10.84 -3.12
C ILE A 96 -4.82 -9.80 -2.31
N GLU A 97 -4.49 -9.60 -1.04
CA GLU A 97 -5.11 -8.56 -0.19
C GLU A 97 -4.84 -7.16 -0.76
N ILE A 98 -3.60 -6.89 -1.19
CA ILE A 98 -3.26 -5.64 -1.86
C ILE A 98 -4.08 -5.48 -3.15
N LEU A 99 -4.19 -6.52 -3.98
CA LEU A 99 -4.97 -6.48 -5.21
C LEU A 99 -6.46 -6.25 -4.92
N ASP A 100 -7.01 -6.87 -3.88
CA ASP A 100 -8.40 -6.70 -3.44
C ASP A 100 -8.67 -5.25 -3.01
N GLN A 101 -7.80 -4.68 -2.16
CA GLN A 101 -7.84 -3.26 -1.75
C GLN A 101 -7.68 -2.29 -2.94
N ILE A 102 -6.95 -2.68 -3.99
CA ILE A 102 -6.83 -1.91 -5.23
C ILE A 102 -8.09 -2.05 -6.12
N SER A 103 -8.72 -3.23 -6.09
CA SER A 103 -9.87 -3.62 -6.91
C SER A 103 -11.20 -3.05 -6.39
N ASP A 104 -11.38 -2.89 -5.08
CA ASP A 104 -12.49 -2.15 -4.47
C ASP A 104 -12.53 -0.68 -4.93
N ILE A 105 -11.44 -0.18 -5.51
CA ILE A 105 -11.33 1.17 -6.05
C ILE A 105 -11.48 1.19 -7.59
N LYS A 106 -11.76 0.04 -8.25
CA LYS A 106 -12.15 -0.03 -9.67
C LYS A 106 -13.23 -1.10 -9.86
N LEU A 107 -14.47 -0.72 -9.59
CA LEU A 107 -15.66 -0.96 -10.43
C LEU A 107 -16.84 -0.18 -9.82
N SER A 108 -16.76 1.14 -9.93
CA SER A 108 -17.95 1.94 -10.24
C SER A 108 -17.69 2.61 -11.58
N ASP A 109 -17.36 1.81 -12.60
CA ASP A 109 -17.53 2.25 -13.98
C ASP A 109 -18.95 1.89 -14.41
N GLU A 110 -19.69 2.95 -14.67
CA GLU A 110 -20.72 3.07 -15.71
C GLU A 110 -22.03 2.27 -15.57
N GLY A 111 -23.12 3.03 -15.36
CA GLY A 111 -24.41 2.71 -16.00
C GLY A 111 -25.66 3.01 -15.18
N GLY A 112 -26.35 4.11 -15.49
CA GLY A 112 -27.76 4.25 -15.15
C GLY A 112 -28.29 5.69 -15.15
N GLU A 113 -28.47 6.24 -16.36
CA GLU A 113 -29.35 7.39 -16.74
C GLU A 113 -29.33 8.69 -15.91
#